data_AF-A0A3L6JA75-F1
#
_entry.id   AF-A0A3L6JA75-F1
#
_cell.length_a   1.000
_cell.length_b   1.000
_cell.length_c   1.000
_cell.angle_alpha   90.00
_cell.angle_beta   90.00
_cell.angle_gamma   90.00
#
_symmetry.space_group_name_H-M   'P 1'
#
loop_
_entity.id
_entity.type
_entity.pdbx_description
1 polymer ?
#
loop_
_entity_poly.entity_id
_entity_poly.type
_entity_poly.pdbx_seq_one_letter_code
_entity_poly.pdbx_strand_id
1 'polypeptide(L)'
;MKGSDFPDKEVLTTADALRFCRFRGWSTSSAALYYQGLRFGFMTKSLDGYHWQFSRAGLSKFLMQKNLQAPPGYLSVAELAKKVNLNLSIVYQRIKDWGVETIKVGPKKTIYVSELSYERRRRVKERIPLDE
;
A
#
# COMPACT_ATOMS: atom_id res chain seq x y z
N MET A 1 -28.44 7.58 13.76
CA MET A 1 -27.09 8.12 13.48
C MET A 1 -27.14 8.78 12.11
N LYS A 2 -26.91 10.10 12.07
CA LYS A 2 -27.28 10.98 10.94
C LYS A 2 -26.28 10.92 9.79
N GLY A 3 -26.82 10.77 8.57
CA GLY A 3 -26.41 11.44 7.33
C GLY A 3 -24.91 11.58 7.08
N SER A 4 -24.38 10.62 6.35
CA SER A 4 -23.05 10.59 5.75
C SER A 4 -22.91 11.59 4.59
N ASP A 5 -22.80 12.89 4.88
CA ASP A 5 -22.49 13.89 3.85
C ASP A 5 -21.11 14.49 4.10
N PHE A 6 -20.08 13.86 3.52
CA PHE A 6 -18.83 14.56 3.28
C PHE A 6 -19.06 15.49 2.08
N PRO A 7 -18.94 16.82 2.25
CA PRO A 7 -19.42 17.81 1.27
C PRO A 7 -18.87 17.50 -0.12
N ASP A 8 -19.73 17.48 -1.14
CA ASP A 8 -19.36 17.13 -2.52
C ASP A 8 -18.57 18.23 -3.22
N LYS A 9 -17.38 18.49 -2.69
CA LYS A 9 -16.40 19.41 -3.26
C LYS A 9 -15.41 18.61 -4.08
N GLU A 10 -15.25 18.97 -5.35
CA GLU A 10 -14.20 18.41 -6.21
C GLU A 10 -12.78 18.72 -5.71
N VAL A 11 -12.65 19.90 -5.07
CA VAL A 11 -11.39 20.42 -4.54
C VAL A 11 -11.47 20.54 -3.03
N LEU A 12 -10.48 19.98 -2.34
CA LEU A 12 -10.43 19.91 -0.89
C LEU A 12 -9.32 20.80 -0.34
N THR A 13 -9.63 21.53 0.74
CA THR A 13 -8.61 22.14 1.60
C THR A 13 -7.81 21.05 2.33
N THR A 14 -6.67 21.38 2.94
CA THR A 14 -5.93 20.42 3.78
C THR A 14 -6.80 19.83 4.88
N ALA A 15 -7.61 20.66 5.55
CA ALA A 15 -8.50 20.21 6.62
C ALA A 15 -9.59 19.26 6.09
N ASP A 16 -10.19 19.57 4.94
CA ASP A 16 -11.16 18.69 4.28
C ASP A 16 -10.50 17.38 3.86
N ALA A 17 -9.35 17.42 3.22
CA ALA A 17 -8.64 16.23 2.77
C ALA A 17 -8.25 15.31 3.95
N LEU A 18 -7.81 15.86 5.08
CA LEU A 18 -7.55 15.07 6.30
C LEU A 18 -8.82 14.43 6.86
N ARG A 19 -9.94 15.16 6.91
CA ARG A 19 -11.24 14.59 7.30
C ARG A 19 -11.68 13.48 6.35
N PHE A 20 -11.51 13.67 5.04
CA PHE A 20 -11.82 12.66 4.03
C PHE A 20 -10.97 11.39 4.22
N CYS A 21 -9.68 11.54 4.49
CA CYS A 21 -8.79 10.42 4.78
C CYS A 21 -9.28 9.61 6.00
N ARG A 22 -9.61 10.30 7.11
CA ARG A 22 -10.13 9.64 8.32
C ARG A 22 -11.47 8.94 8.06
N PHE A 23 -12.37 9.58 7.33
CA PHE A 23 -13.65 9.00 6.92
C PHE A 23 -13.46 7.71 6.11
N ARG A 24 -12.39 7.63 5.31
CA ARG A 24 -12.02 6.44 4.50
C ARG A 24 -11.11 5.45 5.24
N GLY A 25 -10.95 5.59 6.56
CA GLY A 25 -10.17 4.67 7.39
C GLY A 25 -8.66 4.88 7.35
N TRP A 26 -8.16 5.97 6.77
CA TRP A 26 -6.74 6.29 6.75
C TRP A 26 -6.40 7.47 7.67
N SER A 27 -5.71 7.18 8.77
CA SER A 27 -5.13 8.21 9.64
C SER A 27 -3.76 8.65 9.10
N THR A 28 -3.56 9.97 8.97
CA THR A 28 -2.34 10.57 8.43
C THR A 28 -2.16 11.98 8.97
N SER A 29 -0.95 12.54 8.87
CA SER A 29 -0.66 13.94 9.21
C SER A 29 -0.75 14.85 7.99
N SER A 30 -0.87 16.16 8.19
CA SER A 30 -0.85 17.15 7.10
C SER A 30 0.41 17.01 6.26
N ALA A 31 1.59 16.94 6.89
CA ALA A 31 2.88 16.79 6.20
C ALA A 31 2.95 15.51 5.36
N ALA A 32 2.46 14.38 5.91
CA ALA A 32 2.39 13.14 5.16
C ALA A 32 1.43 13.27 3.97
N LEU A 33 0.25 13.87 4.17
CA LEU A 33 -0.72 14.10 3.11
C LEU A 33 -0.14 14.98 1.98
N TYR A 34 0.57 16.04 2.32
CA TYR A 34 1.29 16.90 1.37
C TYR A 34 2.29 16.12 0.52
N TYR A 35 3.17 15.35 1.18
CA TYR A 35 4.17 14.55 0.50
C TYR A 35 3.52 13.52 -0.46
N GLN A 36 2.46 12.84 -0.01
CA GLN A 36 1.73 11.90 -0.85
C GLN A 36 1.02 12.63 -2.01
N GLY A 37 0.43 13.79 -1.75
CA GLY A 37 -0.28 14.59 -2.74
C GLY A 37 0.61 15.03 -3.90
N LEU A 38 1.82 15.50 -3.60
CA LEU A 38 2.84 15.81 -4.61
C LEU A 38 3.27 14.57 -5.36
N ARG A 39 3.63 13.51 -4.63
CA ARG A 39 4.21 12.29 -5.19
C ARG A 39 3.24 11.53 -6.11
N PHE A 40 1.96 11.54 -5.78
CA PHE A 40 0.92 10.78 -6.49
C PHE A 40 -0.02 11.68 -7.32
N GLY A 41 0.31 12.97 -7.46
CA GLY A 41 -0.35 13.87 -8.41
C GLY A 41 -1.81 14.19 -8.09
N PHE A 42 -2.19 14.22 -6.80
CA PHE A 42 -3.53 14.62 -6.38
C PHE A 42 -3.56 15.97 -5.65
N MET A 43 -2.49 16.75 -5.79
CA MET A 43 -2.35 18.07 -5.18
C MET A 43 -1.89 19.10 -6.21
N THR A 44 -2.56 20.25 -6.23
CA THR A 44 -2.28 21.37 -7.13
C THR A 44 -2.23 22.66 -6.33
N LYS A 45 -1.51 23.68 -6.82
CA LYS A 45 -1.63 25.03 -6.26
C LYS A 45 -3.01 25.59 -6.63
N SER A 46 -3.61 26.35 -5.73
CA SER A 46 -4.79 27.16 -6.02
C SER A 46 -4.49 28.22 -7.06
N LEU A 47 -5.55 28.77 -7.67
CA LEU A 47 -5.45 29.86 -8.65
C LEU A 47 -4.76 31.11 -8.09
N ASP A 48 -4.88 31.36 -6.78
CA ASP A 48 -4.17 32.45 -6.09
C ASP A 48 -2.66 32.17 -5.91
N GLY A 49 -2.20 30.93 -6.11
CA GLY A 49 -0.81 30.51 -5.97
C GLY A 49 -0.29 30.37 -4.54
N TYR A 50 -1.06 30.77 -3.53
CA TYR A 50 -0.65 30.81 -2.12
C TYR A 50 -1.02 29.55 -1.34
N HIS A 51 -2.06 28.83 -1.79
CA HIS A 51 -2.56 27.66 -1.10
C HIS A 51 -2.41 26.39 -1.94
N TRP A 52 -2.38 25.26 -1.24
CA TRP A 52 -2.43 23.95 -1.88
C TRP A 52 -3.83 23.37 -1.74
N GLN A 53 -4.26 22.75 -2.82
CA GLN A 53 -5.58 22.16 -2.96
C GLN A 53 -5.43 20.70 -3.37
N PHE A 54 -6.34 19.86 -2.88
CA PHE A 54 -6.33 18.43 -3.16
C PHE A 54 -7.49 18.08 -4.08
N SER A 55 -7.21 17.34 -5.15
CA SER A 55 -8.25 16.73 -5.98
C SER A 55 -8.93 15.63 -5.17
N ARG A 56 -10.25 15.75 -4.94
CA ARG A 56 -11.03 14.68 -4.29
C ARG A 56 -10.95 13.38 -5.08
N ALA A 57 -11.06 13.44 -6.40
CA ALA A 57 -10.95 12.27 -7.27
C ALA A 57 -9.56 11.62 -7.17
N GLY A 58 -8.50 12.42 -7.25
CA GLY A 58 -7.13 11.94 -7.10
C GLY A 58 -6.86 11.33 -5.72
N LEU A 59 -7.32 11.98 -4.65
CA LEU A 59 -7.19 11.47 -3.29
C LEU A 59 -8.01 10.19 -3.10
N SER A 60 -9.24 10.12 -3.61
CA SER A 60 -10.06 8.91 -3.55
C SER A 60 -9.39 7.75 -4.28
N LYS A 61 -8.86 7.99 -5.48
CA LYS A 61 -8.10 6.99 -6.25
C LYS A 61 -6.87 6.50 -5.47
N PHE A 62 -6.12 7.41 -4.86
CA PHE A 62 -4.99 7.07 -4.00
C PHE A 62 -5.42 6.17 -2.83
N LEU A 63 -6.49 6.53 -2.12
CA LEU A 63 -7.00 5.76 -0.98
C LEU A 63 -7.51 4.37 -1.40
N MET A 64 -8.20 4.27 -2.53
CA MET A 64 -8.62 2.98 -3.09
C MET A 64 -7.41 2.09 -3.37
N GLN A 65 -6.37 2.64 -4.01
CA GLN A 65 -5.14 1.89 -4.27
C GLN A 65 -4.41 1.50 -2.98
N LYS A 66 -4.44 2.36 -1.96
CA LYS A 66 -3.82 2.12 -0.65
C LYS A 66 -4.50 1.00 0.13
N ASN A 67 -5.80 0.81 -0.09
CA ASN A 67 -6.61 -0.24 0.53
C ASN A 67 -6.70 -1.52 -0.31
N LEU A 68 -6.01 -1.60 -1.46
CA LEU A 68 -5.90 -2.84 -2.21
C LEU A 68 -5.19 -3.88 -1.34
N GLN A 69 -5.94 -4.89 -0.93
CA GLN A 69 -5.39 -6.10 -0.32
C GLN A 69 -4.84 -7.00 -1.42
N ALA A 70 -3.90 -7.87 -1.06
CA ALA A 70 -3.48 -8.91 -1.97
C ALA A 70 -4.59 -9.93 -2.20
N PRO A 71 -4.59 -10.62 -3.35
CA PRO A 71 -5.51 -11.71 -3.60
C PRO A 71 -5.36 -12.81 -2.53
N PRO A 72 -6.39 -13.63 -2.31
CA PRO A 72 -6.25 -14.86 -1.52
C PRO A 72 -5.07 -15.72 -2.02
N GLY A 73 -4.31 -16.30 -1.10
CA GLY A 73 -3.13 -17.11 -1.44
C GLY A 73 -1.84 -16.30 -1.66
N TYR A 74 -1.87 -14.98 -1.46
CA TYR A 74 -0.69 -14.12 -1.49
C TYR A 74 -0.35 -13.56 -0.11
N LEU A 75 0.94 -13.42 0.16
CA LEU A 75 1.48 -12.86 1.40
C LEU A 75 2.41 -11.70 1.05
N SER A 76 2.48 -10.69 1.90
CA SER A 76 3.53 -9.68 1.78
C SER A 76 4.91 -10.31 2.03
N VAL A 77 5.97 -9.75 1.45
CA VAL A 77 7.34 -10.21 1.72
C VAL A 77 7.66 -10.21 3.24
N ALA A 78 7.08 -9.27 3.99
CA ALA A 78 7.24 -9.19 5.44
C ALA A 78 6.55 -10.35 6.18
N GLU A 79 5.35 -10.75 5.74
CA GLU A 79 4.67 -11.92 6.29
C GLU A 79 5.40 -13.21 5.93
N LEU A 80 5.89 -13.33 4.70
CA LEU A 80 6.69 -14.48 4.30
C LEU A 80 7.94 -14.60 5.17
N ALA A 81 8.67 -13.49 5.39
CA ALA A 81 9.85 -13.44 6.25
C ALA A 81 9.58 -13.97 7.66
N LYS A 82 8.44 -13.60 8.25
CA LYS A 82 7.99 -14.14 9.54
C LYS A 82 7.72 -15.65 9.47
N LYS A 83 7.01 -16.12 8.42
CA LYS A 83 6.68 -17.55 8.27
C LYS A 83 7.91 -18.44 8.10
N VAL A 84 8.92 -17.98 7.34
CA VAL A 84 10.16 -18.76 7.11
C VAL A 84 11.26 -18.46 8.11
N ASN A 85 11.04 -17.54 9.05
CA ASN A 85 12.01 -17.08 10.04
C ASN A 85 13.33 -16.60 9.41
N LEU A 86 13.23 -15.77 8.36
CA LEU A 86 14.37 -15.18 7.68
C LEU A 86 14.30 -13.65 7.71
N ASN A 87 15.46 -13.01 7.61
CA ASN A 87 15.51 -11.56 7.46
C ASN A 87 14.89 -11.14 6.11
N LEU A 88 14.16 -10.02 6.11
CA LEU A 88 13.53 -9.43 4.93
C LEU A 88 14.47 -9.36 3.72
N SER A 89 15.73 -8.97 3.92
CA SER A 89 16.73 -8.85 2.85
C SER A 89 17.06 -10.21 2.21
N ILE A 90 17.16 -11.26 3.03
CA ILE A 90 17.42 -12.63 2.56
C ILE A 90 16.21 -13.14 1.75
N VAL A 91 15.00 -12.83 2.22
CA VAL A 91 13.78 -13.18 1.49
C VAL A 91 13.75 -12.49 0.13
N TYR A 92 14.07 -11.20 0.04
CA TYR A 92 14.14 -10.50 -1.25
C TYR A 92 15.14 -11.11 -2.22
N GLN A 93 16.29 -11.58 -1.73
CA GLN A 93 17.29 -12.24 -2.57
C GLN A 93 16.78 -13.60 -3.07
N ARG A 94 16.14 -14.38 -2.20
CA ARG A 94 15.76 -15.77 -2.48
C ARG A 94 14.39 -15.96 -3.10
N ILE A 95 13.54 -14.93 -3.14
CA ILE A 95 12.20 -15.02 -3.75
C ILE A 95 12.29 -15.52 -5.20
N LYS A 96 13.31 -15.09 -5.96
CA LYS A 96 13.54 -15.58 -7.33
C LYS A 96 13.87 -17.06 -7.34
N ASP A 97 14.77 -17.49 -6.47
CA ASP A 97 15.23 -18.89 -6.37
C ASP A 97 14.13 -19.84 -5.90
N TRP A 98 13.12 -19.32 -5.18
CA TRP A 98 12.00 -20.13 -4.68
C TRP A 98 10.91 -20.38 -5.71
N GLY A 99 11.01 -19.77 -6.90
CA GLY A 99 10.03 -19.92 -7.97
C GLY A 99 8.62 -19.52 -7.55
N VAL A 100 8.49 -18.56 -6.64
CA VAL A 100 7.18 -18.04 -6.21
C VAL A 100 6.71 -16.95 -7.15
N GLU A 101 5.41 -16.93 -7.41
CA GLU A 101 4.80 -15.87 -8.20
C GLU A 101 4.82 -14.57 -7.40
N THR A 102 5.13 -13.46 -8.05
CA THR A 102 5.15 -12.15 -7.40
C THR A 102 4.20 -11.19 -8.10
N ILE A 103 3.43 -10.46 -7.30
CA ILE A 103 2.54 -9.41 -7.78
C ILE A 103 2.85 -8.10 -7.08
N LYS A 104 2.59 -6.99 -7.76
CA LYS A 104 2.74 -5.65 -7.19
C LYS A 104 1.36 -5.10 -6.88
N VAL A 105 1.08 -4.85 -5.61
CA VAL A 105 -0.20 -4.31 -5.15
C VAL A 105 -0.01 -2.93 -4.55
N GLY A 106 -0.93 -2.03 -4.88
CA GLY A 106 -1.01 -0.68 -4.32
C GLY A 106 0.06 0.31 -4.83
N PRO A 107 0.00 1.56 -4.33
CA PRO A 107 0.74 2.70 -4.88
C PRO A 107 2.26 2.64 -4.61
N LYS A 108 2.68 1.86 -3.61
CA LYS A 108 4.11 1.62 -3.32
C LYS A 108 4.71 0.46 -4.11
N LYS A 109 3.95 -0.17 -5.03
CA LYS A 109 4.34 -1.42 -5.69
C LYS A 109 4.80 -2.46 -4.67
N THR A 110 4.04 -2.58 -3.57
CA THR A 110 4.36 -3.56 -2.52
C THR A 110 4.36 -4.94 -3.17
N ILE A 111 5.46 -5.66 -3.02
CA ILE A 111 5.59 -6.99 -3.58
C ILE A 111 4.85 -7.96 -2.65
N TYR A 112 3.92 -8.68 -3.23
CA TYR A 112 3.31 -9.85 -2.63
C TYR A 112 3.77 -11.07 -3.38
N VAL A 113 3.86 -12.17 -2.66
CA VAL A 113 4.36 -13.45 -3.16
C VAL A 113 3.32 -14.52 -2.91
N SER A 114 3.18 -15.46 -3.84
CA SER A 114 2.30 -16.60 -3.63
C SER A 114 2.76 -17.39 -2.40
N GLU A 115 1.80 -17.90 -1.65
CA GLU A 115 2.10 -18.64 -0.43
C GLU A 115 2.88 -19.92 -0.76
N LEU A 116 4.06 -20.06 -0.15
CA LEU A 116 4.82 -21.31 -0.22
C LEU A 116 4.01 -22.45 0.43
N SER A 117 4.01 -23.62 -0.22
CA SER A 117 3.51 -24.85 0.37
C SER A 117 4.23 -25.17 1.68
N TYR A 118 3.59 -25.95 2.56
CA TYR A 118 4.19 -26.35 3.84
C TYR A 118 5.57 -27.00 3.65
N GLU A 119 5.68 -27.94 2.71
CA GLU A 119 6.93 -28.63 2.41
C GLU A 119 8.04 -27.69 1.92
N ARG A 120 7.72 -26.73 1.04
CA ARG A 120 8.70 -25.73 0.60
C ARG A 120 9.14 -24.82 1.74
N ARG A 121 8.22 -24.38 2.61
CA ARG A 121 8.58 -23.59 3.80
C ARG A 121 9.51 -24.36 4.73
N ARG A 122 9.22 -25.65 4.95
CA ARG A 122 10.05 -26.53 5.75
C ARG A 122 11.45 -26.66 5.16
N ARG A 123 11.56 -26.96 3.87
CA ARG A 123 12.86 -27.05 3.17
C ARG A 123 13.66 -25.75 3.27
N VAL A 124 13.03 -24.59 3.06
CA VAL A 124 13.70 -23.29 3.22
C VAL A 124 14.23 -23.08 4.64
N LYS A 125 13.44 -23.45 5.65
CA LYS A 125 13.81 -23.31 7.07
C LYS A 125 14.94 -24.26 7.47
N GLU A 126 14.86 -25.51 7.01
CA GLU A 126 15.86 -26.56 7.22
C GLU A 126 17.08 -26.40 6.30
N ARG A 127 17.09 -25.37 5.42
CA ARG A 127 18.12 -25.10 4.41
C ARG A 127 18.35 -26.29 3.46
N ILE A 128 17.30 -27.06 3.21
CA ILE A 128 17.28 -28.14 2.23
C ILE A 128 17.13 -27.51 0.83
N PRO A 129 17.89 -27.97 -0.18
CA PRO A 129 17.72 -27.54 -1.56
C PRO A 129 16.26 -27.67 -2.02
N LEU A 130 15.79 -26.67 -2.76
CA LEU A 130 14.58 -26.80 -3.55
C LEU A 130 14.98 -27.54 -4.82
N ASP A 131 14.23 -28.59 -5.19
CA ASP A 131 14.56 -29.43 -6.36
C ASP A 131 14.74 -28.56 -7.61
N GLU A 132 15.80 -28.81 -8.39
CA GLU A 132 16.16 -28.08 -9.63
C GLU A 132 15.10 -28.19 -10.73
#